data_AF-A0A7C4X0U7-F1
#
_entry.id   AF-A0A7C4X0U7-F1
#
_cell.length_a   1.000
_cell.length_b   1.000
_cell.length_c   1.000
_cell.angle_alpha   90.00
_cell.angle_beta   90.00
_cell.angle_gamma   90.00
#
_symmetry.space_group_name_H-M   'P 1'
#
loop_
_entity.id
_entity.type
_entity.pdbx_description
1 polymer ?
#
loop_
_entity_poly.entity_id
_entity_poly.type
_entity_poly.pdbx_seq_one_letter_code
_entity_poly.pdbx_strand_id
1 'polypeptide(L)'
;MKRFGFFVLPAILLMTACTHNSAKLAETSVDPELLPVFVLPSADSEHGNGLLGVSIATSQQTGDTMTIEYTLIFQDEDHPSPLLDTLYDVYRRFKYKRIADTETFFITYKKTDTDTWTPSSINFPNVFSEQQQFYEKDVKHYSSSIHDLTTLIFDNQRLTIYINTWNHMIAHFDTNPSLQKQIIATYPVYSGNRGAVEAVYAH
;
A
#
# COMPACT_ATOMS: atom_id res chain seq x y z
N MET A 1 32.22 -73.01 -6.47
CA MET A 1 31.49 -72.02 -5.63
C MET A 1 31.91 -70.62 -6.08
N LYS A 2 31.03 -69.90 -6.79
CA LYS A 2 31.26 -68.52 -7.26
C LYS A 2 30.44 -67.57 -6.37
N ARG A 3 31.08 -66.60 -5.71
CA ARG A 3 30.40 -65.55 -4.94
C ARG A 3 30.29 -64.29 -5.81
N PHE A 4 29.06 -63.88 -6.10
CA PHE A 4 28.72 -62.59 -6.69
C PHE A 4 28.77 -61.52 -5.60
N GLY A 5 29.58 -60.48 -5.78
CA GLY A 5 29.54 -59.26 -4.96
C GLY A 5 28.79 -58.18 -5.73
N PHE A 6 27.62 -57.79 -5.22
CA PHE A 6 26.88 -56.63 -5.71
C PHE A 6 27.56 -55.35 -5.21
N PHE A 7 28.02 -54.51 -6.14
CA PHE A 7 28.42 -53.12 -5.85
C PHE A 7 27.17 -52.25 -5.86
N VAL A 8 26.86 -51.62 -4.73
CA VAL A 8 25.82 -50.60 -4.61
C VAL A 8 26.47 -49.24 -4.89
N LEU A 9 26.08 -48.57 -5.98
CA LEU A 9 26.42 -47.16 -6.22
C LEU A 9 25.59 -46.27 -5.27
N PRO A 10 26.19 -45.29 -4.57
CA PRO A 10 25.42 -44.26 -3.89
C PRO A 10 24.91 -43.24 -4.92
N ALA A 11 23.59 -43.06 -4.96
CA ALA A 11 22.96 -41.97 -5.71
C ALA A 11 23.29 -40.64 -5.04
N ILE A 12 24.07 -39.80 -5.73
CA ILE A 12 24.34 -38.42 -5.31
C ILE A 12 23.07 -37.61 -5.63
N LEU A 13 22.29 -37.32 -4.60
CA LEU A 13 21.17 -36.40 -4.66
C LEU A 13 21.75 -34.97 -4.78
N LEU A 14 21.80 -34.43 -6.00
CA LEU A 14 22.09 -33.00 -6.21
C LEU A 14 20.91 -32.20 -5.66
N MET A 15 21.04 -31.72 -4.42
CA MET A 15 20.21 -30.65 -3.87
C MET A 15 20.63 -29.36 -4.59
N THR A 16 19.94 -29.04 -5.69
CA THR A 16 19.99 -27.69 -6.27
C THR A 16 19.42 -26.73 -5.22
N ALA A 17 20.31 -26.02 -4.51
CA ALA A 17 19.90 -24.89 -3.72
C ALA A 17 19.34 -23.82 -4.67
N CYS A 18 18.02 -23.77 -4.81
CA CYS A 18 17.36 -22.61 -5.39
C CYS A 18 17.63 -21.44 -4.47
N THR A 19 18.62 -20.61 -4.81
CA THR A 19 18.77 -19.29 -4.22
C THR A 19 17.57 -18.46 -4.66
N HIS A 20 16.50 -18.45 -3.86
CA HIS A 20 15.46 -17.45 -3.97
C HIS A 20 16.09 -16.10 -3.62
N ASN A 21 16.57 -15.36 -4.62
CA ASN A 21 16.70 -13.93 -4.48
C ASN A 21 15.28 -13.39 -4.30
N SER A 22 14.85 -13.19 -3.06
CA SER A 22 13.64 -12.42 -2.78
C SER A 22 13.89 -11.02 -3.33
N ALA A 23 13.15 -10.63 -4.37
CA ALA A 23 13.16 -9.26 -4.85
C ALA A 23 12.91 -8.32 -3.65
N LYS A 24 13.63 -7.20 -3.58
CA LYS A 24 13.41 -6.17 -2.55
C LYS A 24 13.12 -4.85 -3.26
N LEU A 25 12.23 -4.05 -2.67
CA LEU A 25 12.03 -2.69 -3.12
C LEU A 25 13.27 -1.85 -2.78
N ALA A 26 13.67 -0.97 -3.70
CA ALA A 26 14.76 -0.03 -3.48
C ALA A 26 14.24 1.18 -2.70
N GLU A 27 14.85 1.50 -1.56
CA GLU A 27 14.59 2.73 -0.83
C GLU A 27 15.01 3.94 -1.65
N THR A 28 14.24 5.03 -1.54
CA THR A 28 14.49 6.28 -2.25
C THR A 28 14.13 7.48 -1.37
N SER A 29 14.61 8.65 -1.74
CA SER A 29 14.24 9.92 -1.12
C SER A 29 13.60 10.82 -2.16
N VAL A 30 12.50 11.47 -1.81
CA VAL A 30 11.87 12.52 -2.62
C VAL A 30 11.64 13.76 -1.80
N ASP A 31 11.31 14.86 -2.48
CA ASP A 31 10.91 16.10 -1.83
C ASP A 31 9.77 15.83 -0.83
N PRO A 32 9.92 16.21 0.44
CA PRO A 32 8.87 16.04 1.45
C PRO A 32 7.52 16.61 1.05
N GLU A 33 7.47 17.70 0.27
CA GLU A 33 6.20 18.32 -0.18
C GLU A 33 5.40 17.42 -1.14
N LEU A 34 6.07 16.49 -1.82
CA LEU A 34 5.44 15.48 -2.68
C LEU A 34 4.98 14.25 -1.88
N LEU A 35 5.27 14.17 -0.58
CA LEU A 35 4.87 13.05 0.26
C LEU A 35 3.61 13.40 1.04
N PRO A 36 2.51 12.62 0.92
CA PRO A 36 1.32 12.84 1.73
C PRO A 36 1.58 12.64 3.23
N VAL A 37 0.75 13.22 4.08
CA VAL A 37 0.61 12.83 5.49
C VAL A 37 -0.59 11.89 5.57
N PHE A 38 -0.41 10.71 6.14
CA PHE A 38 -1.52 9.77 6.31
C PHE A 38 -2.16 9.92 7.68
N VAL A 39 -3.48 9.85 7.72
CA VAL A 39 -4.28 9.89 8.95
C VAL A 39 -5.23 8.71 8.96
N LEU A 40 -5.21 7.95 10.05
CA LEU A 40 -6.01 6.74 10.22
C LEU A 40 -6.52 6.62 11.66
N PRO A 41 -7.65 5.95 11.92
CA PRO A 41 -8.07 5.60 13.27
C PRO A 41 -6.99 4.79 14.00
N SER A 42 -6.68 5.15 15.24
CA SER A 42 -5.64 4.45 16.03
C SER A 42 -5.93 2.96 16.23
N ALA A 43 -7.21 2.58 16.23
CA ALA A 43 -7.66 1.19 16.30
C ALA A 43 -7.02 0.30 15.22
N ASP A 44 -6.74 0.84 14.03
CA ASP A 44 -6.15 0.08 12.92
C ASP A 44 -4.71 -0.39 13.25
N SER A 45 -3.90 0.53 13.76
CA SER A 45 -2.52 0.24 14.17
C SER A 45 -2.42 -0.68 15.39
N GLU A 46 -3.41 -0.63 16.28
CA GLU A 46 -3.48 -1.46 17.48
C GLU A 46 -3.75 -2.93 17.16
N HIS A 47 -4.34 -3.21 16.00
CA HIS A 47 -4.60 -4.57 15.50
C HIS A 47 -3.43 -5.14 14.69
N GLY A 48 -2.56 -4.29 14.13
CA GLY A 48 -1.38 -4.74 13.38
C GLY A 48 -1.39 -4.36 11.91
N ASN A 49 -2.39 -3.58 11.46
CA ASN A 49 -2.56 -3.09 10.08
C ASN A 49 -1.64 -1.88 9.76
N GLY A 50 -0.44 -1.83 10.34
CA GLY A 50 0.43 -0.68 10.21
C GLY A 50 0.87 -0.42 8.76
N LEU A 51 0.96 0.86 8.38
CA LEU A 51 1.61 1.28 7.13
C LEU A 51 3.12 0.96 7.21
N LEU A 52 3.58 0.02 6.38
CA LEU A 52 4.98 -0.39 6.30
C LEU A 52 5.83 0.57 5.46
N GLY A 53 5.21 1.24 4.49
CA GLY A 53 5.88 2.23 3.64
C GLY A 53 5.06 2.60 2.42
N VAL A 54 5.61 3.48 1.59
CA VAL A 54 4.98 3.96 0.36
C VAL A 54 5.94 3.81 -0.80
N SER A 55 5.52 3.07 -1.82
CA SER A 55 6.21 3.02 -3.11
C SER A 55 5.68 4.12 -4.01
N ILE A 56 6.58 4.85 -4.66
CA ILE A 56 6.26 5.95 -5.55
C ILE A 56 6.83 5.73 -6.95
N ALA A 57 6.06 6.12 -7.96
CA ALA A 57 6.50 6.16 -9.34
C ALA A 57 5.88 7.34 -10.09
N THR A 58 6.67 8.02 -10.91
CA THR A 58 6.11 8.98 -11.88
C THR A 58 5.39 8.20 -12.97
N SER A 59 4.05 8.27 -12.99
CA SER A 59 3.23 7.57 -13.98
C SER A 59 3.11 8.36 -15.29
N GLN A 60 3.17 9.69 -15.21
CA GLN A 60 3.15 10.59 -16.36
C GLN A 60 3.89 11.89 -16.04
N GLN A 61 4.62 12.44 -17.00
CA GLN A 61 5.19 13.78 -16.90
C GLN A 61 5.19 14.47 -18.27
N THR A 62 4.57 15.65 -18.33
CA THR A 62 4.47 16.46 -19.55
C THR A 62 4.62 17.93 -19.18
N GLY A 63 5.74 18.55 -19.57
CA GLY A 63 6.02 19.95 -19.28
C GLY A 63 5.86 20.27 -17.79
N ASP A 64 4.94 21.18 -17.48
CA ASP A 64 4.65 21.66 -16.12
C ASP A 64 3.64 20.78 -15.37
N THR A 65 3.39 19.55 -15.81
CA THR A 65 2.47 18.61 -15.15
C THR A 65 3.15 17.27 -14.91
N MET A 66 2.96 16.71 -13.72
CA MET A 66 3.51 15.43 -13.29
C MET A 66 2.46 14.66 -12.50
N THR A 67 2.19 13.40 -12.85
CA THR A 67 1.37 12.50 -12.05
C THR A 67 2.28 11.50 -11.34
N ILE A 68 2.12 11.42 -10.02
CA ILE A 68 2.80 10.44 -9.17
C ILE A 68 1.78 9.39 -8.74
N GLU A 69 2.14 8.13 -8.92
CA GLU A 69 1.49 6.97 -8.34
C GLU A 69 2.03 6.73 -6.94
N TYR A 70 1.13 6.59 -5.96
CA TYR A 70 1.43 6.23 -4.58
C TYR A 70 0.82 4.87 -4.30
N THR A 71 1.67 3.88 -4.04
CA THR A 71 1.24 2.56 -3.57
C THR A 71 1.61 2.40 -2.10
N LEU A 72 0.61 2.41 -1.24
CA LEU A 72 0.74 2.14 0.18
C LEU A 72 0.92 0.65 0.39
N ILE A 73 1.77 0.28 1.35
CA ILE A 73 2.08 -1.09 1.71
C ILE A 73 1.67 -1.27 3.17
N PHE A 74 0.63 -2.06 3.41
CA PHE A 74 0.13 -2.35 4.75
C PHE A 74 0.58 -3.72 5.22
N GLN A 75 0.75 -3.87 6.53
CA GLN A 75 1.19 -5.12 7.13
C GLN A 75 0.14 -6.23 7.03
N ASP A 76 -1.12 -5.92 7.34
CA ASP A 76 -2.25 -6.85 7.29
C ASP A 76 -3.57 -6.10 7.05
N GLU A 77 -4.71 -6.78 7.00
CA GLU A 77 -6.05 -6.20 6.86
C GLU A 77 -7.06 -6.91 7.79
N ASP A 78 -7.02 -6.55 9.07
CA ASP A 78 -7.82 -7.21 10.09
C ASP A 78 -9.29 -6.74 10.10
N HIS A 79 -10.22 -7.68 10.01
CA HIS A 79 -11.66 -7.40 10.11
C HIS A 79 -12.03 -7.08 11.58
N PRO A 80 -12.89 -6.08 11.85
CA PRO A 80 -13.27 -5.63 13.21
C PRO A 80 -14.04 -6.68 14.07
N SER A 81 -14.18 -7.90 13.59
CA SER A 81 -14.83 -9.02 14.28
C SER A 81 -13.85 -10.18 14.36
N PRO A 82 -13.30 -10.50 15.55
CA PRO A 82 -12.22 -11.48 15.70
C PRO A 82 -12.51 -12.88 15.12
N LEU A 83 -13.79 -13.28 15.07
CA LEU A 83 -14.21 -14.56 14.49
C LEU A 83 -14.21 -14.55 12.95
N LEU A 84 -14.51 -13.41 12.34
CA LEU A 84 -14.55 -13.26 10.88
C LEU A 84 -13.14 -13.00 10.33
N ASP A 85 -12.32 -12.33 11.12
CA ASP A 85 -10.90 -12.06 10.87
C ASP A 85 -10.12 -13.35 10.57
N THR A 86 -10.18 -14.34 11.47
CA THR A 86 -9.50 -15.64 11.27
C THR A 86 -9.97 -16.40 10.01
N LEU A 87 -11.24 -16.26 9.63
CA LEU A 87 -11.76 -16.89 8.39
C LEU A 87 -11.37 -16.08 7.14
N TYR A 88 -11.29 -14.77 7.27
CA TYR A 88 -10.90 -13.84 6.22
C TYR A 88 -9.41 -13.98 5.89
N ASP A 89 -8.53 -14.12 6.88
CA ASP A 89 -7.10 -14.35 6.69
C ASP A 89 -6.82 -15.64 5.94
N VAL A 90 -7.49 -16.72 6.35
CA VAL A 90 -7.39 -18.02 5.70
C VAL A 90 -7.91 -17.91 4.26
N TYR A 91 -9.04 -17.24 4.04
CA TYR A 91 -9.59 -17.00 2.71
C TYR A 91 -8.66 -16.17 1.81
N ARG A 92 -8.12 -15.05 2.31
CA ARG A 92 -7.21 -14.17 1.57
C ARG A 92 -5.92 -14.89 1.21
N ARG A 93 -5.36 -15.67 2.13
CA ARG A 93 -4.15 -16.46 1.88
C ARG A 93 -4.34 -17.47 0.74
N PHE A 94 -5.51 -18.10 0.65
CA PHE A 94 -5.80 -19.05 -0.43
C PHE A 94 -6.26 -18.39 -1.73
N LYS A 95 -7.00 -17.29 -1.67
CA LYS A 95 -7.58 -16.63 -2.85
C LYS A 95 -6.62 -15.64 -3.53
N TYR A 96 -5.91 -14.83 -2.75
CA TYR A 96 -5.14 -13.69 -3.27
C TYR A 96 -3.63 -13.91 -3.26
N LYS A 97 -3.10 -14.87 -2.48
CA LYS A 97 -1.66 -15.18 -2.43
C LYS A 97 -0.80 -13.92 -2.19
N ARG A 98 -1.23 -13.04 -1.28
CA ARG A 98 -0.52 -11.81 -0.91
C ARG A 98 -0.13 -11.88 0.55
N ILE A 99 1.07 -11.38 0.87
CA ILE A 99 1.57 -11.28 2.25
C ILE A 99 1.25 -9.90 2.85
N ALA A 100 1.15 -8.87 2.02
CA ALA A 100 0.85 -7.50 2.41
C ALA A 100 -0.36 -6.99 1.62
N ASP A 101 -1.19 -6.15 2.24
CA ASP A 101 -2.21 -5.42 1.51
C ASP A 101 -1.61 -4.15 0.87
N THR A 102 -2.11 -3.79 -0.31
CA THR A 102 -1.55 -2.69 -1.09
C THR A 102 -2.64 -1.88 -1.74
N GLU A 103 -2.64 -0.57 -1.47
CA GLU A 103 -3.60 0.35 -2.05
C GLU A 103 -2.92 1.46 -2.84
N THR A 104 -3.49 1.79 -4.00
CA THR A 104 -2.86 2.68 -4.97
C THR A 104 -3.76 3.86 -5.31
N PHE A 105 -3.20 5.06 -5.26
CA PHE A 105 -3.85 6.28 -5.75
C PHE A 105 -2.84 7.17 -6.47
N PHE A 106 -3.34 8.21 -7.13
CA PHE A 106 -2.53 9.09 -7.95
C PHE A 106 -2.76 10.54 -7.57
N ILE A 107 -1.68 11.33 -7.49
CA ILE A 107 -1.78 12.79 -7.40
C ILE A 107 -1.12 13.36 -8.64
N THR A 108 -1.88 14.18 -9.36
CA THR A 108 -1.34 15.03 -10.41
C THR A 108 -0.94 16.35 -9.78
N TYR A 109 0.28 16.78 -10.06
CA TYR A 109 0.85 18.05 -9.68
C TYR A 109 1.04 18.93 -10.91
N LYS A 110 0.86 20.23 -10.71
CA LYS A 110 1.17 21.26 -11.69
C LYS A 110 2.21 22.21 -11.12
N LYS A 111 3.18 22.58 -11.94
CA LYS A 111 4.19 23.58 -11.61
C LYS A 111 3.55 24.96 -11.59
N THR A 112 3.84 25.74 -10.57
CA THR A 112 3.47 27.16 -10.48
C THR A 112 4.50 28.03 -11.20
N ASP A 113 4.19 29.31 -11.36
CA ASP A 113 5.12 30.31 -11.89
C ASP A 113 6.39 30.49 -11.03
N THR A 114 6.36 30.03 -9.78
CA THR A 114 7.50 30.02 -8.83
C THR A 114 8.29 28.72 -8.84
N ASP A 115 8.07 27.86 -9.84
CA ASP A 115 8.75 26.58 -10.03
C ASP A 115 8.43 25.50 -8.96
N THR A 116 7.37 25.68 -8.18
CA THR A 116 6.93 24.76 -7.11
C THR A 116 5.84 23.81 -7.60
N TRP A 117 5.85 22.55 -7.16
CA TRP A 117 4.81 21.58 -7.51
C TRP A 117 3.61 21.71 -6.57
N THR A 118 2.42 21.86 -7.13
CA THR A 118 1.17 21.95 -6.36
C THR A 118 0.19 20.88 -6.83
N PRO A 119 -0.51 20.16 -5.93
CA PRO A 119 -1.54 19.21 -6.32
C PRO A 119 -2.60 19.90 -7.18
N SER A 120 -2.92 19.33 -8.34
CA SER A 120 -3.97 19.80 -9.25
C SER A 120 -5.16 18.85 -9.33
N SER A 121 -4.97 17.57 -9.00
CA SER A 121 -6.04 16.59 -8.85
C SER A 121 -5.57 15.34 -8.13
N ILE A 122 -6.51 14.59 -7.55
CA ILE A 122 -6.25 13.28 -6.94
C ILE A 122 -7.18 12.26 -7.60
N ASN A 123 -6.66 11.09 -7.95
CA ASN A 123 -7.44 9.98 -8.45
C ASN A 123 -7.31 8.78 -7.53
N PHE A 124 -8.45 8.28 -7.04
CA PHE A 124 -8.59 7.10 -6.21
C PHE A 124 -9.29 6.00 -7.02
N PRO A 125 -8.58 5.15 -7.77
CA PRO A 125 -9.21 4.10 -8.54
C PRO A 125 -9.49 2.89 -7.65
N ASN A 126 -10.76 2.57 -7.44
CA ASN A 126 -11.20 1.42 -6.66
C ASN A 126 -10.74 1.39 -5.19
N VAL A 127 -10.30 2.53 -4.65
CA VAL A 127 -9.84 2.67 -3.26
C VAL A 127 -10.52 3.82 -2.54
N PHE A 128 -11.51 4.48 -3.16
CA PHE A 128 -12.17 5.63 -2.54
C PHE A 128 -13.16 5.17 -1.46
N SER A 129 -13.11 5.77 -0.27
CA SER A 129 -13.98 5.37 0.85
C SER A 129 -15.41 5.88 0.77
N GLU A 130 -15.68 6.91 -0.04
CA GLU A 130 -16.87 7.75 0.12
C GLU A 130 -17.09 8.14 1.60
N GLN A 131 -18.29 7.90 2.14
CA GLN A 131 -18.68 8.21 3.51
C GLN A 131 -18.54 7.01 4.47
N GLN A 132 -17.90 5.92 4.02
CA GLN A 132 -17.79 4.70 4.82
C GLN A 132 -16.92 4.92 6.06
N GLN A 133 -17.37 4.40 7.19
CA GLN A 133 -16.70 4.51 8.48
C GLN A 133 -15.88 3.27 8.83
N PHE A 134 -14.99 3.43 9.80
CA PHE A 134 -13.98 2.42 10.15
C PHE A 134 -14.57 1.08 10.60
N TYR A 135 -15.70 1.07 11.30
CA TYR A 135 -16.30 -0.16 11.82
C TYR A 135 -17.42 -0.73 10.93
N GLU A 136 -17.56 -0.23 9.69
CA GLU A 136 -18.53 -0.81 8.76
C GLU A 136 -18.15 -2.24 8.36
N LYS A 137 -19.13 -3.15 8.40
CA LYS A 137 -18.88 -4.58 8.15
C LYS A 137 -18.74 -4.93 6.67
N ASP A 138 -19.43 -4.20 5.80
CA ASP A 138 -19.47 -4.45 4.36
C ASP A 138 -18.90 -3.24 3.63
N VAL A 139 -17.57 -3.15 3.61
CA VAL A 139 -16.88 -2.05 2.95
C VAL A 139 -16.81 -2.30 1.44
N LYS A 140 -17.25 -1.30 0.69
CA LYS A 140 -17.28 -1.27 -0.77
C LYS A 140 -16.11 -0.46 -1.30
N HIS A 141 -15.64 -0.88 -2.47
CA HIS A 141 -14.61 -0.17 -3.22
C HIS A 141 -15.26 0.80 -4.20
N TYR A 142 -14.97 2.09 -4.05
CA TYR A 142 -15.41 3.13 -4.98
C TYR A 142 -14.25 3.73 -5.76
N SER A 143 -14.57 4.45 -6.83
CA SER A 143 -13.60 5.25 -7.59
C SER A 143 -13.98 6.72 -7.57
N SER A 144 -13.00 7.62 -7.47
CA SER A 144 -13.26 9.06 -7.56
C SER A 144 -12.05 9.83 -8.10
N SER A 145 -12.34 10.96 -8.75
CA SER A 145 -11.34 11.95 -9.19
C SER A 145 -11.69 13.30 -8.56
N ILE A 146 -10.80 13.82 -7.72
CA ILE A 146 -10.95 15.08 -7.03
C ILE A 146 -10.24 16.16 -7.82
N HIS A 147 -11.00 17.12 -8.34
CA HIS A 147 -10.50 18.28 -9.08
C HIS A 147 -10.72 19.60 -8.33
N ASP A 148 -11.62 19.62 -7.35
CA ASP A 148 -11.79 20.75 -6.44
C ASP A 148 -10.76 20.63 -5.32
N LEU A 149 -9.82 21.58 -5.28
CA LEU A 149 -8.72 21.58 -4.32
C LEU A 149 -9.08 22.28 -3.02
N THR A 150 -10.23 22.95 -2.94
CA THR A 150 -10.64 23.73 -1.76
C THR A 150 -10.96 22.85 -0.55
N THR A 151 -11.22 21.56 -0.79
CA THR A 151 -11.50 20.55 0.24
C THR A 151 -10.24 19.83 0.73
N LEU A 152 -9.07 20.10 0.11
CA LEU A 152 -7.83 19.45 0.50
C LEU A 152 -7.29 20.03 1.80
N ILE A 153 -6.86 19.15 2.69
CA ILE A 153 -6.25 19.50 3.97
C ILE A 153 -4.75 19.30 3.85
N PHE A 154 -3.98 20.26 4.36
CA PHE A 154 -2.52 20.21 4.34
C PHE A 154 -1.96 20.28 5.75
N ASP A 155 -0.98 19.43 6.05
CA ASP A 155 -0.17 19.48 7.27
C ASP A 155 1.28 19.79 6.87
N ASN A 156 1.84 20.89 7.37
CA ASN A 156 3.20 21.33 7.01
C ASN A 156 3.47 21.32 5.48
N GLN A 157 2.53 21.86 4.69
CA GLN A 157 2.56 21.91 3.21
C GLN A 157 2.40 20.56 2.49
N ARG A 158 2.22 19.46 3.23
CA ARG A 158 1.99 18.12 2.69
C ARG A 158 0.51 17.80 2.67
N LEU A 159 0.03 17.24 1.56
CA LEU A 159 -1.36 16.84 1.42
C LEU A 159 -1.72 15.75 2.45
N THR A 160 -2.80 15.96 3.19
CA THR A 160 -3.35 14.97 4.12
C THR A 160 -4.24 13.99 3.37
N ILE A 161 -4.00 12.70 3.57
CA ILE A 161 -4.78 11.59 3.01
C ILE A 161 -5.30 10.74 4.17
N TYR A 162 -6.61 10.52 4.19
CA TYR A 162 -7.28 9.76 5.24
C TYR A 162 -7.50 8.32 4.80
N ILE A 163 -7.09 7.37 5.65
CA ILE A 163 -7.42 5.96 5.54
C ILE A 163 -8.59 5.73 6.51
N ASN A 164 -9.77 5.49 5.94
CA ASN A 164 -11.05 5.62 6.63
C ASN A 164 -11.64 4.29 7.09
N THR A 165 -11.28 3.17 6.47
CA THR A 165 -11.85 1.85 6.76
C THR A 165 -10.78 0.84 7.16
N TRP A 166 -11.20 -0.22 7.85
CA TRP A 166 -10.34 -1.33 8.27
C TRP A 166 -9.71 -2.09 7.09
N ASN A 167 -10.35 -2.04 5.91
CA ASN A 167 -9.80 -2.54 4.65
C ASN A 167 -9.13 -1.44 3.81
N HIS A 168 -8.60 -0.40 4.46
CA HIS A 168 -7.80 0.66 3.89
C HIS A 168 -8.42 1.51 2.77
N MET A 169 -9.75 1.70 2.74
CA MET A 169 -10.34 2.67 1.79
C MET A 169 -9.96 4.10 2.17
N ILE A 170 -9.63 4.89 1.15
CA ILE A 170 -8.93 6.16 1.26
C ILE A 170 -9.82 7.32 0.80
N ALA A 171 -9.70 8.49 1.43
CA ALA A 171 -10.24 9.75 0.91
C ALA A 171 -9.37 10.95 1.28
N HIS A 172 -9.73 12.11 0.74
CA HIS A 172 -9.12 13.40 1.11
C HIS A 172 -9.78 14.04 2.34
N PHE A 173 -10.73 13.35 2.99
CA PHE A 173 -11.46 13.82 4.16
C PHE A 173 -11.70 12.70 5.18
N ASP A 174 -11.93 13.09 6.43
CA ASP A 174 -12.20 12.17 7.55
C ASP A 174 -13.68 11.77 7.61
N THR A 175 -13.96 10.46 7.59
CA THR A 175 -15.32 9.91 7.84
C THR A 175 -15.53 9.47 9.28
N ASN A 176 -14.50 9.55 10.12
CA ASN A 176 -14.44 9.02 11.48
C ASN A 176 -14.08 10.08 12.54
N PRO A 177 -14.72 11.27 12.57
CA PRO A 177 -14.28 12.41 13.39
C PRO A 177 -14.30 12.15 14.90
N SER A 178 -15.03 11.14 15.36
CA SER A 178 -15.11 10.74 16.77
C SER A 178 -14.03 9.76 17.20
N LEU A 179 -13.29 9.15 16.26
CA LEU A 179 -12.23 8.19 16.59
C LEU A 179 -10.91 8.90 16.84
N GLN A 180 -10.15 8.38 17.80
CA GLN A 180 -8.77 8.80 18.01
C GLN A 180 -7.95 8.52 16.73
N LYS A 181 -7.09 9.46 16.37
CA LYS A 181 -6.30 9.41 15.14
C LYS A 181 -4.84 9.16 15.43
N GLN A 182 -4.22 8.39 14.55
CA GLN A 182 -2.78 8.39 14.36
C GLN A 182 -2.45 9.24 13.13
N ILE A 183 -1.38 10.03 13.25
CA ILE A 183 -0.81 10.80 12.14
C ILE A 183 0.51 10.13 11.77
N ILE A 184 0.64 9.71 10.51
CA ILE A 184 1.85 9.09 9.97
C ILE A 184 2.49 10.08 8.99
N ALA A 185 3.37 10.93 9.53
CA ALA A 185 4.13 11.90 8.75
C ALA A 185 5.49 11.35 8.28
N THR A 186 5.96 10.23 8.84
CA THR A 186 7.25 9.63 8.47
C THR A 186 7.07 8.14 8.26
N TYR A 187 7.56 7.66 7.12
CA TYR A 187 7.46 6.27 6.69
C TYR A 187 8.58 5.98 5.67
N PRO A 188 8.98 4.71 5.51
CA PRO A 188 9.90 4.31 4.44
C PRO A 188 9.32 4.64 3.06
N VAL A 189 10.16 5.13 2.16
CA VAL A 189 9.79 5.46 0.79
C VAL A 189 10.57 4.58 -0.16
N TYR A 190 9.87 3.96 -1.11
CA TYR A 190 10.43 3.06 -2.11
C TYR A 190 10.20 3.59 -3.52
N SER A 191 11.07 3.22 -4.45
CA SER A 191 10.86 3.49 -5.88
C SER A 191 10.19 2.29 -6.55
N GLY A 192 9.10 2.53 -7.28
CA GLY A 192 8.40 1.50 -8.06
C GLY A 192 6.90 1.74 -8.15
N ASN A 193 6.29 1.26 -9.24
CA ASN A 193 4.84 1.22 -9.37
C ASN A 193 4.25 0.02 -8.61
N ARG A 194 2.92 -0.09 -8.58
CA ARG A 194 2.19 -1.20 -7.96
C ARG A 194 2.69 -2.56 -8.42
N GLY A 195 2.98 -2.73 -9.70
CA GLY A 195 3.49 -4.00 -10.25
C GLY A 195 4.83 -4.41 -9.64
N ALA A 196 5.73 -3.45 -9.35
CA ALA A 196 6.99 -3.72 -8.67
C ALA A 196 6.77 -4.10 -7.20
N VAL A 197 5.81 -3.47 -6.51
CA VAL A 197 5.42 -3.84 -5.14
C VAL A 197 4.83 -5.25 -5.11
N GLU A 198 3.87 -5.54 -5.99
CA GLU A 198 3.26 -6.87 -6.07
C GLU A 198 4.28 -7.96 -6.43
N ALA A 199 5.29 -7.66 -7.26
CA ALA A 199 6.38 -8.61 -7.54
C ALA A 199 7.24 -8.96 -6.31
N VAL A 200 7.24 -8.11 -5.28
CA VAL A 200 7.96 -8.33 -4.02
C VAL A 200 7.06 -8.99 -2.96
N TYR A 201 5.78 -8.63 -2.91
CA TYR A 201 4.87 -9.01 -1.82
C TYR A 201 3.76 -10.02 -2.20
N ALA A 202 3.60 -10.38 -3.47
CA ALA A 202 2.69 -11.44 -3.91
C ALA A 202 3.42 -12.79 -4.01
N HIS A 203 2.95 -13.78 -3.25
CA HIS A 203 3.49 -15.14 -3.18
C HIS A 203 2.38 -16.19 -3.12
#